data_AF-A0A4U9HYI8-F1
#
_entry.id   AF-A0A4U9HYI8-F1
#
_cell.length_a   1.000
_cell.length_b   1.000
_cell.length_c   1.000
_cell.angle_alpha   90.00
_cell.angle_beta   90.00
_cell.angle_gamma   90.00
#
_symmetry.space_group_name_H-M   'P 1'
#
loop_
_entity.id
_entity.type
_entity.pdbx_description
1 polymer ?
#
loop_
_entity_poly.entity_id
_entity_poly.type
_entity_poly.pdbx_seq_one_letter_code
_entity_poly.pdbx_strand_id
1 'polypeptide(L)' 'MIEPLRAMRMVYYLAWVARRWQDPAFPRSFPWMAESDFWLSQTATFTEQVKLLQEPPLQLMPMY' A
#
# COMPACT_ATOMS: atom_id res chain seq x y z
N MET A 1 -12.76 2.95 7.54
CA MET A 1 -11.39 2.60 7.95
C MET A 1 -10.53 3.83 7.77
N ILE A 2 -9.77 4.25 8.78
CA ILE A 2 -8.95 5.47 8.71
C ILE A 2 -7.78 5.23 7.75
N GLU A 3 -7.58 6.14 6.81
CA GLU A 3 -6.59 6.12 5.72
C GLU A 3 -5.14 5.83 6.18
N PRO A 4 -4.63 6.36 7.32
CA PRO A 4 -3.27 6.10 7.79
C PRO A 4 -3.06 4.64 8.17
N LEU A 5 -4.08 3.99 8.74
CA LEU A 5 -4.02 2.59 9.14
C LEU A 5 -3.98 1.66 7.92
N ARG A 6 -4.58 2.06 6.79
CA ARG A 6 -4.52 1.31 5.54
C ARG A 6 -3.09 1.29 4.99
N ALA A 7 -2.44 2.45 4.91
CA ALA A 7 -1.06 2.56 4.45
C ALA A 7 -0.10 1.74 5.33
N MET A 8 -0.22 1.86 6.66
CA MET A 8 0.58 1.04 7.58
C MET A 8 0.37 -0.45 7.34
N ARG A 9 -0.89 -0.92 7.27
CA ARG A 9 -1.21 -2.33 7.06
C ARG A 9 -0.59 -2.89 5.78
N MET A 10 -0.63 -2.13 4.69
CA MET A 10 -0.03 -2.53 3.41
C MET A 10 1.50 -2.68 3.50
N VAL A 11 2.19 -1.72 4.14
CA VAL A 11 3.65 -1.78 4.33
C VAL A 11 4.04 -2.96 5.22
N TYR A 12 3.34 -3.15 6.35
CA TYR A 12 3.60 -4.27 7.27
C TYR A 12 3.38 -5.62 6.60
N TYR A 13 2.34 -5.75 5.77
CA TYR A 13 2.07 -6.98 5.02
C TYR A 13 3.23 -7.31 4.07
N LEU A 14 3.67 -6.37 3.24
CA LEU A 14 4.78 -6.59 2.32
C LEU A 14 6.10 -6.91 3.06
N ALA A 15 6.38 -6.20 4.14
CA ALA A 15 7.56 -6.46 4.97
C ALA A 15 7.52 -7.86 5.60
N TRP A 16 6.34 -8.32 6.02
CA TRP A 16 6.15 -9.67 6.54
C TRP A 16 6.42 -10.75 5.49
N VAL A 17 5.93 -10.58 4.25
CA VAL A 17 6.22 -11.51 3.15
C VAL A 17 7.72 -11.49 2.81
N ALA A 18 8.33 -10.31 2.72
CA ALA A 18 9.76 -10.15 2.40
C ALA A 18 10.67 -10.84 3.43
N ARG A 19 10.37 -10.69 4.72
CA ARG A 19 11.15 -11.31 5.81
C ARG A 19 11.14 -12.83 5.77
N ARG A 20 10.08 -13.42 5.22
CA ARG A 20 9.90 -14.88 5.13
C ARG A 20 10.16 -15.41 3.73
N TRP A 21 10.74 -14.61 2.84
CA TRP A 21 10.99 -15.02 1.46
C TRP A 21 11.93 -16.23 1.32
N GLN A 22 12.79 -16.47 2.31
CA GLN A 22 13.66 -17.65 2.36
C GLN A 22 12.90 -18.97 2.61
N ASP A 23 11.68 -18.91 3.13
CA ASP A 23 10.84 -20.10 3.30
C ASP A 23 10.25 -20.52 1.94
N PRO A 24 10.46 -21.76 1.48
CA PRO A 24 9.99 -22.24 0.18
C PRO A 24 8.46 -22.25 0.02
N ALA A 25 7.68 -22.08 1.08
CA ALA A 25 6.24 -21.87 0.97
C ALA A 25 5.87 -20.47 0.43
N PHE A 26 6.72 -19.46 0.64
CA PHE A 26 6.42 -18.06 0.32
C PHE A 26 6.47 -17.77 -1.19
N PRO A 27 7.54 -18.12 -1.92
CA PRO A 27 7.57 -17.93 -3.38
C PRO A 27 6.42 -18.65 -4.10
N ARG A 28 5.96 -19.80 -3.57
CA ARG A 28 4.82 -20.55 -4.13
C ARG A 28 3.47 -19.89 -3.84
N SER A 29 3.31 -19.31 -2.66
CA SER A 29 2.05 -18.68 -2.24
C SER A 29 1.93 -17.22 -2.70
N PHE A 30 3.06 -16.56 -2.96
CA PHE A 30 3.16 -15.15 -3.32
C PHE A 30 4.06 -14.93 -4.56
N PRO A 31 3.78 -15.58 -5.70
CA PRO A 31 4.62 -15.44 -6.91
C PRO A 31 4.65 -14.01 -7.45
N TRP A 32 3.55 -13.27 -7.30
CA TRP A 32 3.41 -11.86 -7.67
C TRP A 32 4.44 -10.95 -6.99
N MET A 33 5.03 -11.36 -5.86
CA MET A 33 6.04 -10.56 -5.17
C MET A 33 7.36 -10.48 -5.94
N ALA A 34 7.62 -11.44 -6.85
CA ALA A 34 8.76 -11.41 -7.74
C ALA A 34 8.47 -10.66 -9.06
N GLU A 35 7.22 -10.30 -9.34
CA GLU A 35 6.82 -9.62 -10.57
C GLU A 35 7.03 -8.10 -10.44
N SER A 36 7.73 -7.50 -11.41
CA SER A 36 7.95 -6.05 -11.44
C SER A 36 6.65 -5.25 -11.57
N ASP A 37 5.68 -5.77 -12.31
CA ASP A 37 4.41 -5.10 -12.60
C ASP A 37 3.55 -4.91 -11.34
N PHE A 38 3.62 -5.87 -10.41
CA PHE A 38 3.05 -5.74 -9.09
C PHE A 38 3.63 -4.53 -8.35
N TRP A 39 4.95 -4.40 -8.32
CA TRP A 39 5.62 -3.30 -7.61
C TRP A 39 5.35 -1.93 -8.24
N LEU A 40 5.21 -1.86 -9.56
CA LEU A 40 4.79 -0.64 -10.26
C LEU A 40 3.38 -0.22 -9.80
N SER A 41 2.43 -1.16 -9.81
CA SER A 41 1.05 -0.91 -9.37
C SER A 41 0.98 -0.54 -7.89
N GLN A 42 1.73 -1.25 -7.04
CA GLN A 42 1.77 -1.03 -5.60
C GLN A 42 2.34 0.35 -5.25
N THR A 43 3.36 0.82 -5.98
CA THR A 43 3.95 2.14 -5.80
C THR A 43 2.95 3.25 -6.18
N ALA A 44 2.18 3.04 -7.25
CA ALA A 44 1.11 3.97 -7.64
C ALA A 44 0.03 4.05 -6.54
N THR A 45 -0.40 2.91 -5.99
CA THR A 45 -1.36 2.88 -4.88
C THR A 45 -0.83 3.59 -3.64
N PHE A 46 0.44 3.38 -3.27
CA PHE A 46 1.03 4.11 -2.14
C PHE A 46 1.07 5.62 -2.36
N THR A 47 1.40 6.05 -3.57
CA THR A 47 1.42 7.48 -3.93
C THR A 47 0.02 8.09 -3.80
N GLU A 48 -1.01 7.37 -4.24
CA GLU A 48 -2.40 7.81 -4.09
C GLU A 48 -2.84 7.86 -2.61
N GLN A 49 -2.48 6.86 -1.80
CA GLN A 49 -2.76 6.89 -0.36
C GLN A 49 -2.07 8.08 0.32
N VAL A 50 -0.84 8.42 -0.06
CA VAL A 50 -0.14 9.60 0.48
C VAL A 50 -0.85 10.88 0.07
N LYS A 51 -1.33 10.99 -1.19
CA LYS A 51 -2.11 12.15 -1.63
C LYS A 51 -3.37 12.33 -0.80
N LEU A 52 -4.14 11.27 -0.57
CA LEU A 52 -5.35 11.31 0.27
C LEU A 52 -5.06 11.70 1.73
N LEU A 53 -3.88 11.34 2.25
CA LEU A 53 -3.45 11.74 3.59
C LEU A 53 -2.99 13.21 3.66
N GLN A 54 -2.57 13.79 2.54
CA GLN A 54 -2.13 15.18 2.42
C GLN A 54 -3.27 16.13 2.00
N GLU A 55 -4.39 15.59 1.51
CA GLU A 55 -5.54 16.40 1.14
C GLU A 55 -6.12 17.09 2.39
N PRO A 56 -6.25 18.43 2.37
CA PRO A 56 -6.94 19.13 3.43
C PRO A 56 -8.39 18.64 3.49
N PRO A 57 -9.00 18.53 4.67
CA PRO A 57 -10.37 18.08 4.80
C PRO A 57 -11.28 18.93 3.91
N LEU A 58 -12.11 18.26 3.11
CA LEU A 58 -13.08 18.90 2.20
C LEU A 58 -13.82 20.00 2.96
N GLN A 59 -13.56 21.25 2.61
CA GLN A 59 -14.29 22.40 3.17
C GLN A 59 -15.66 22.45 2.49
N LEU A 60 -16.71 22.05 3.22
CA LEU A 60 -18.11 22.06 2.76
C LEU A 60 -18.75 23.46 2.74
N MET A 61 -17.99 24.51 2.43
CA MET A 61 -18.54 25.87 2.36
C MET A 61 -18.40 26.43 0.94
N PRO A 62 -19.50 26.52 0.16
CA PRO A 62 -19.53 27.50 -0.91
C PRO A 62 -19.47 28.87 -0.25
N MET A 63 -18.37 29.59 -0.46
CA MET A 63 -18.31 31.00 -0.10
C MET A 63 -19.28 31.73 -1.04
N TYR A 64 -20.35 32.26 -0.42
CA TYR A 64 -21.51 33.01 -0.95
C TYR A 64 -21.48 33.47 -2.41
#